data_AF-A0A2N0ETG4-F1
#
_entry.id   AF-A0A2N0ETG4-F1
#
_cell.length_a   1.000
_cell.length_b   1.000
_cell.length_c   1.000
_cell.angle_alpha   90.00
_cell.angle_beta   90.00
_cell.angle_gamma   90.00
#
_symmetry.space_group_name_H-M   'P 1'
#
loop_
_entity.id
_entity.type
_entity.pdbx_description
1 polymer ?
#
loop_
_entity_poly.entity_id
_entity_poly.type
_entity_poly.pdbx_seq_one_letter_code
_entity_poly.pdbx_strand_id
1 'polypeptide(L)'
;MLYRIITLLFIATVLLSGCKSKKRVTTTKKRPKTEKVVIVTTPIETVESNKGEEKAVTVVEEPKKNATYAEIVSIYIDNYSEIAKDEMLQYGIPASITLAQGILESGAGRGELTRKANNHFGIKCHKEWTGESVTHDDDELQECFRKYKDAKYSFRDHSLFLTQRSRYQDLFKLKKDDYKGWAKGLRKAGYATDPKYPEKLIGIIERYNLDAFDKQVLGSKASPMRPDNSKIVTHTVSRGDTLYSIARRFNITVDTLKEYNGLESDAISIGQVLYLHPVKNQ
;
A
#
# COMPACT_ATOMS: atom_id res chain seq x y z
N MET A 1 22.50 61.14 22.64
CA MET A 1 21.88 59.81 22.49
C MET A 1 20.41 59.87 22.90
N LEU A 2 19.58 60.50 22.05
CA LEU A 2 18.12 60.58 22.26
C LEU A 2 17.36 60.38 20.93
N TYR A 3 18.08 59.98 19.87
CA TYR A 3 17.60 59.92 18.49
C TYR A 3 17.66 58.50 17.88
N ARG A 4 18.04 57.49 18.68
CA ARG A 4 18.11 56.07 18.27
C ARG A 4 17.05 55.19 18.94
N ILE A 5 16.26 55.74 19.87
CA ILE A 5 15.16 55.04 20.55
C ILE A 5 13.79 55.39 19.93
N ILE A 6 13.71 56.47 19.15
CA ILE A 6 12.47 56.90 18.46
C ILE A 6 12.28 56.21 17.10
N THR A 7 13.33 55.59 16.55
CA THR A 7 13.27 54.84 15.27
C THR A 7 12.87 53.37 15.40
N LEU A 8 12.66 52.85 16.61
CA LEU A 8 12.20 51.47 16.86
C LEU A 8 10.73 51.36 17.29
N LEU A 9 10.00 52.47 17.29
CA LEU A 9 8.55 52.55 17.56
C LEU A 9 7.74 53.04 16.34
N PHE A 10 8.33 53.00 15.14
CA PHE A 10 7.71 53.43 13.88
C PHE A 10 7.59 52.33 12.81
N ILE A 11 7.88 51.05 13.17
CA ILE A 11 7.73 49.87 12.28
C ILE A 11 6.78 48.84 12.93
N ALA A 12 5.74 49.32 13.62
CA ALA A 12 4.71 48.47 14.25
C ALA A 12 3.29 49.05 14.08
N THR A 13 3.04 49.83 13.03
CA THR A 13 1.74 50.49 12.76
C THR A 13 1.30 50.44 11.30
N VAL A 14 1.70 49.39 10.56
CA VAL A 14 1.13 49.10 9.24
C VAL A 14 0.72 47.64 9.20
N LEU A 15 -0.55 47.35 9.54
CA LEU A 15 -1.36 46.22 9.03
C LEU A 15 -2.75 46.21 9.72
N LEU A 16 -3.52 47.29 9.54
CA LEU A 16 -4.98 47.26 9.79
C LEU A 16 -5.66 48.18 8.77
N SER A 17 -6.29 47.60 7.75
CA SER A 17 -7.55 48.07 7.11
C SER A 17 -7.81 47.29 5.81
N GLY A 18 -8.97 46.64 5.70
CA GLY A 18 -9.35 46.01 4.43
C GLY A 18 -10.65 45.22 4.34
N CYS A 19 -11.59 45.26 5.30
CA CYS A 19 -12.94 44.73 5.07
C CYS A 19 -13.73 45.71 4.18
N LYS A 20 -13.92 45.38 2.90
CA LYS A 20 -14.79 46.15 1.98
C LYS A 20 -15.97 45.29 1.54
N SER A 21 -17.15 45.67 2.03
CA SER A 21 -18.46 45.12 1.71
C SER A 21 -18.75 45.20 0.21
N LYS A 22 -19.10 44.06 -0.42
CA LYS A 22 -19.59 44.03 -1.82
C LYS A 22 -21.10 44.19 -1.83
N LYS A 23 -21.54 45.25 -2.51
CA LYS A 23 -22.94 45.59 -2.78
C LYS A 23 -23.62 44.52 -3.64
N ARG A 24 -24.86 44.20 -3.30
CA ARG A 24 -25.80 43.38 -4.06
C ARG A 24 -26.29 44.18 -5.28
N VAL A 25 -26.17 43.61 -6.47
CA VAL A 25 -26.79 44.14 -7.70
C VAL A 25 -27.72 43.05 -8.25
N THR A 26 -28.98 43.42 -8.42
CA THR A 26 -30.05 42.65 -9.06
C THR A 26 -30.00 42.91 -10.56
N THR A 27 -29.89 41.86 -11.38
CA THR A 27 -30.24 41.92 -12.81
C THR A 27 -30.86 40.62 -13.30
N THR A 28 -31.79 40.79 -14.23
CA THR A 28 -32.92 39.93 -14.56
C THR A 28 -32.57 38.81 -15.56
N LYS A 29 -33.32 37.71 -15.43
CA LYS A 29 -33.37 36.48 -16.24
C LYS A 29 -33.38 36.70 -17.78
N LYS A 30 -32.64 35.85 -18.52
CA LYS A 30 -33.02 35.37 -19.87
C LYS A 30 -32.63 33.90 -20.04
N ARG A 31 -33.60 33.02 -20.37
CA ARG A 31 -33.41 31.64 -20.87
C ARG A 31 -33.35 31.68 -22.41
N PRO A 32 -32.57 30.80 -23.06
CA PRO A 32 -33.14 29.70 -23.86
C PRO A 32 -32.25 28.42 -23.78
N LYS A 33 -32.61 27.19 -24.17
CA LYS A 33 -33.81 26.50 -24.68
C LYS A 33 -33.60 25.03 -24.22
N THR A 34 -34.56 24.42 -23.54
CA THR A 34 -34.48 23.00 -23.15
C THR A 34 -34.99 22.15 -24.32
N GLU A 35 -34.13 21.28 -24.84
CA GLU A 35 -34.51 20.23 -25.78
C GLU A 35 -35.19 19.10 -24.97
N LYS A 36 -36.40 18.73 -25.39
CA LYS A 36 -37.20 17.71 -24.71
C LYS A 36 -36.72 16.33 -25.15
N VAL A 37 -36.19 15.52 -24.24
CA VAL A 37 -36.16 14.06 -24.40
C VAL A 37 -37.25 13.48 -23.52
N VAL A 38 -38.20 12.83 -24.17
CA VAL A 38 -39.40 12.21 -23.61
C VAL A 38 -39.00 11.01 -22.77
N ILE A 39 -39.19 11.10 -21.45
CA ILE A 39 -39.08 9.95 -20.55
C ILE A 39 -40.40 9.18 -20.65
N VAL A 40 -40.40 8.09 -21.42
CA VAL A 40 -41.45 7.07 -21.35
C VAL A 40 -41.22 6.29 -20.06
N THR A 41 -42.13 6.46 -19.10
CA THR A 41 -42.14 5.71 -17.85
C THR A 41 -42.92 4.43 -18.06
N THR A 42 -42.21 3.31 -18.22
CA THR A 42 -42.80 1.97 -18.06
C THR A 42 -42.68 1.59 -16.58
N PRO A 43 -43.72 1.04 -15.92
CA PRO A 43 -43.67 0.71 -14.50
C PRO A 43 -42.65 -0.40 -14.25
N ILE A 44 -41.68 -0.14 -13.38
CA ILE A 44 -40.75 -1.16 -12.87
C ILE A 44 -41.50 -1.97 -11.82
N GLU A 45 -41.78 -3.23 -12.13
CA GLU A 45 -42.14 -4.24 -11.15
C GLU A 45 -41.03 -4.34 -10.09
N THR A 46 -41.47 -4.34 -8.84
CA THR A 46 -40.67 -4.48 -7.64
C THR A 46 -39.91 -5.81 -7.67
N VAL A 47 -38.60 -5.76 -7.96
CA VAL A 47 -37.69 -6.84 -7.59
C VAL A 47 -37.01 -6.45 -6.28
N GLU A 48 -37.30 -7.25 -5.27
CA GLU A 48 -36.83 -7.13 -3.91
C GLU A 48 -35.31 -6.95 -3.83
N SER A 49 -34.91 -5.91 -3.08
CA SER A 49 -33.53 -5.72 -2.66
C SER A 49 -33.15 -6.79 -1.64
N ASN A 50 -32.49 -7.85 -2.09
CA ASN A 50 -31.60 -8.59 -1.20
C ASN A 50 -30.28 -7.81 -1.06
N LYS A 51 -30.22 -7.08 0.05
CA LYS A 51 -29.03 -6.53 0.70
C LYS A 51 -27.98 -7.64 0.86
N GLY A 52 -26.77 -7.35 0.39
CA GLY A 52 -25.59 -8.17 0.63
C GLY A 52 -24.42 -7.64 -0.19
N GLU A 53 -23.88 -6.48 0.18
CA GLU A 53 -22.54 -6.09 -0.24
C GLU A 53 -21.54 -7.16 0.23
N GLU A 54 -21.17 -8.08 -0.66
CA GLU A 54 -19.98 -8.90 -0.47
C GLU A 54 -18.76 -7.97 -0.58
N LYS A 55 -18.28 -7.51 0.57
CA LYS A 55 -16.86 -7.19 0.71
C LYS A 55 -16.10 -8.41 0.24
N ALA A 56 -15.29 -8.29 -0.82
CA ALA A 56 -14.29 -9.29 -1.16
C ALA A 56 -13.30 -9.39 0.01
N VAL A 57 -13.63 -10.22 1.00
CA VAL A 57 -12.71 -10.65 2.05
C VAL A 57 -11.70 -11.54 1.34
N THR A 58 -10.44 -11.15 1.34
CA THR A 58 -9.33 -12.03 1.02
C THR A 58 -9.41 -13.22 1.97
N VAL A 59 -9.95 -14.34 1.50
CA VAL A 59 -10.06 -15.57 2.30
C VAL A 59 -8.65 -16.12 2.46
N VAL A 60 -8.03 -15.82 3.61
CA VAL A 60 -6.75 -16.43 4.00
C VAL A 60 -7.04 -17.89 4.31
N GLU A 61 -6.42 -18.81 3.58
CA GLU A 61 -6.56 -20.24 3.86
C GLU A 61 -5.84 -20.57 5.17
N GLU A 62 -6.57 -21.16 6.12
CA GLU A 62 -6.00 -21.60 7.39
C GLU A 62 -5.52 -23.06 7.33
N PRO A 63 -4.32 -23.36 7.85
CA PRO A 63 -3.83 -24.72 7.89
C PRO A 63 -4.68 -25.60 8.83
N LYS A 64 -4.86 -26.86 8.45
CA LYS A 64 -5.50 -27.87 9.31
C LYS A 64 -4.69 -28.06 10.60
N LYS A 65 -5.37 -28.42 11.70
CA LYS A 65 -4.73 -28.61 13.02
C LYS A 65 -3.55 -29.59 13.03
N ASN A 66 -3.54 -30.57 12.15
CA ASN A 66 -2.52 -31.59 12.01
C ASN A 66 -1.63 -31.43 10.76
N ALA A 67 -1.67 -30.26 10.11
CA ALA A 67 -0.85 -29.98 8.94
C ALA A 67 0.65 -30.04 9.29
N THR A 68 1.43 -30.63 8.40
CA THR A 68 2.88 -30.64 8.46
C THR A 68 3.42 -29.22 8.28
N TYR A 69 4.64 -28.97 8.76
CA TYR A 69 5.27 -27.66 8.57
C TYR A 69 5.44 -27.31 7.08
N ALA A 70 5.66 -28.31 6.22
CA ALA A 70 5.74 -28.09 4.78
C ALA A 70 4.41 -27.60 4.20
N GLU A 71 3.29 -28.22 4.58
CA GLU A 71 1.94 -27.78 4.15
C GLU A 71 1.61 -26.38 4.66
N ILE A 72 1.98 -26.07 5.91
CA ILE A 72 1.80 -24.72 6.48
C ILE A 72 2.58 -23.69 5.66
N VAL A 73 3.81 -23.99 5.27
CA VAL A 73 4.61 -23.08 4.44
C VAL A 73 4.00 -22.93 3.04
N SER A 74 3.52 -24.02 2.41
CA SER A 74 2.84 -23.93 1.12
C SER A 74 1.61 -23.03 1.19
N ILE A 75 0.76 -23.21 2.20
CA ILE A 75 -0.43 -22.36 2.41
C ILE A 75 -0.03 -20.89 2.63
N TYR A 76 1.05 -20.64 3.38
CA TYR A 76 1.57 -19.29 3.53
C TYR A 76 2.03 -18.69 2.19
N ILE A 77 2.75 -19.46 1.38
CA ILE A 77 3.19 -19.03 0.05
C ILE A 77 1.98 -18.72 -0.83
N ASP A 78 0.96 -19.58 -0.83
CA ASP A 78 -0.24 -19.38 -1.64
C ASP A 78 -1.00 -18.11 -1.22
N ASN A 79 -1.15 -17.89 0.09
CA ASN A 79 -1.82 -16.71 0.63
C ASN A 79 -1.09 -15.39 0.34
N TYR A 80 0.26 -15.39 0.31
CA TYR A 80 1.04 -14.15 0.34
C TYR A 80 1.96 -13.93 -0.87
N SER A 81 2.08 -14.88 -1.79
CA SER A 81 2.98 -14.76 -2.95
C SER A 81 2.61 -13.63 -3.90
N GLU A 82 1.32 -13.37 -4.14
CA GLU A 82 0.92 -12.20 -4.93
C GLU A 82 1.35 -10.90 -4.26
N ILE A 83 1.08 -10.74 -2.96
CA ILE A 83 1.50 -9.55 -2.19
C ILE A 83 3.02 -9.36 -2.31
N ALA A 84 3.82 -10.41 -2.13
CA ALA A 84 5.27 -10.31 -2.26
C ALA A 84 5.74 -9.92 -3.67
N LYS A 85 5.11 -10.45 -4.73
CA LYS A 85 5.37 -10.02 -6.11
C LYS A 85 5.03 -8.55 -6.34
N ASP A 86 4.04 -8.04 -5.64
CA ASP A 86 3.60 -6.66 -5.78
C ASP A 86 4.54 -5.70 -5.07
N GLU A 87 5.00 -6.10 -3.91
CA GLU A 87 6.06 -5.40 -3.20
C GLU A 87 7.36 -5.40 -4.01
N MET A 88 7.67 -6.50 -4.72
CA MET A 88 8.78 -6.51 -5.68
C MET A 88 8.61 -5.54 -6.83
N LEU A 89 7.42 -5.49 -7.44
CA LEU A 89 7.13 -4.55 -8.53
C LEU A 89 7.27 -3.10 -8.09
N GLN A 90 6.74 -2.76 -6.91
CA GLN A 90 6.63 -1.40 -6.42
C GLN A 90 7.92 -0.89 -5.77
N TYR A 91 8.59 -1.74 -4.99
CA TYR A 91 9.73 -1.35 -4.15
C TYR A 91 11.05 -1.98 -4.58
N GLY A 92 11.03 -2.98 -5.47
CA GLY A 92 12.24 -3.58 -6.04
C GLY A 92 12.95 -4.58 -5.14
N ILE A 93 12.29 -5.06 -4.07
CA ILE A 93 12.77 -6.16 -3.22
C ILE A 93 12.38 -7.48 -3.89
N PRO A 94 13.27 -8.46 -4.11
CA PRO A 94 12.88 -9.74 -4.67
C PRO A 94 11.71 -10.36 -3.89
N ALA A 95 10.67 -10.81 -4.59
CA ALA A 95 9.50 -11.45 -3.98
C ALA A 95 9.92 -12.70 -3.17
N SER A 96 10.93 -13.42 -3.66
CA SER A 96 11.54 -14.54 -2.97
C SER A 96 12.10 -14.17 -1.60
N ILE A 97 12.74 -13.00 -1.49
CA ILE A 97 13.30 -12.48 -0.24
C ILE A 97 12.17 -12.10 0.72
N THR A 98 11.17 -11.36 0.24
CA THR A 98 10.02 -10.96 1.07
C THR A 98 9.29 -12.18 1.62
N LEU A 99 9.02 -13.20 0.80
CA LEU A 99 8.38 -14.45 1.25
C LEU A 99 9.26 -15.23 2.23
N ALA A 100 10.56 -15.36 1.95
CA ALA A 100 11.45 -16.11 2.82
C ALA A 100 11.60 -15.47 4.20
N GLN A 101 11.71 -14.14 4.25
CA GLN A 101 11.68 -13.39 5.52
C GLN A 101 10.32 -13.57 6.20
N GLY A 102 9.21 -13.39 5.49
CA GLY A 102 7.88 -13.60 6.05
C GLY A 102 7.72 -15.00 6.66
N ILE A 103 8.13 -16.05 5.96
CA ILE A 103 8.11 -17.43 6.47
C ILE A 103 8.98 -17.58 7.72
N LEU A 104 10.22 -17.06 7.69
CA LEU A 104 11.17 -17.20 8.79
C LEU A 104 10.73 -16.44 10.04
N GLU A 105 10.41 -15.15 9.90
CA GLU A 105 10.08 -14.26 11.02
C GLU A 105 8.72 -14.58 11.64
N SER A 106 7.73 -15.01 10.84
CA SER A 106 6.38 -15.35 11.34
C SER A 106 6.18 -16.84 11.67
N GLY A 107 7.20 -17.68 11.47
CA GLY A 107 7.04 -19.13 11.55
C GLY A 107 5.97 -19.67 10.59
N ALA A 108 5.93 -19.11 9.37
CA ALA A 108 4.90 -19.30 8.35
C ALA A 108 3.48 -18.95 8.87
N GLY A 109 3.33 -17.76 9.45
CA GLY A 109 2.07 -17.20 9.91
C GLY A 109 1.58 -17.71 11.27
N ARG A 110 2.28 -18.67 11.87
CA ARG A 110 1.91 -19.28 13.16
C ARG A 110 2.48 -18.54 14.37
N GLY A 111 3.31 -17.51 14.17
CA GLY A 111 3.77 -16.65 15.24
C GLY A 111 2.60 -16.00 15.98
N GLU A 112 2.71 -15.88 17.30
CA GLU A 112 1.66 -15.26 18.09
C GLU A 112 1.44 -13.81 17.69
N LEU A 113 2.53 -13.06 17.49
CA LEU A 113 2.49 -11.69 16.99
C LEU A 113 1.76 -11.61 15.64
N THR A 114 2.04 -12.52 14.72
CA THR A 114 1.37 -12.56 13.42
C THR A 114 -0.13 -12.81 13.55
N ARG A 115 -0.56 -13.79 14.36
CA ARG A 115 -1.99 -14.08 14.55
C ARG A 115 -2.75 -12.95 15.25
N LYS A 116 -2.12 -12.26 16.20
CA LYS A 116 -2.77 -11.20 16.99
C LYS A 116 -2.78 -9.85 16.27
N ALA A 117 -1.78 -9.60 15.42
CA ALA A 117 -1.50 -8.26 14.92
C ALA A 117 -1.29 -8.18 13.41
N ASN A 118 -1.42 -9.29 12.66
CA ASN A 118 -1.04 -9.40 11.25
C ASN A 118 0.37 -8.87 10.97
N ASN A 119 1.28 -8.97 11.94
CA ASN A 119 2.66 -8.51 11.80
C ASN A 119 3.55 -9.71 11.46
N HIS A 120 3.94 -9.81 10.19
CA HIS A 120 4.65 -10.95 9.63
C HIS A 120 6.17 -10.82 9.72
N PHE A 121 6.68 -9.62 9.99
CA PHE A 121 8.11 -9.28 9.92
C PHE A 121 8.68 -8.76 11.24
N GLY A 122 7.92 -8.86 12.34
CA GLY A 122 8.38 -8.41 13.65
C GLY A 122 8.64 -6.91 13.74
N ILE A 123 7.90 -6.08 13.00
CA ILE A 123 8.18 -4.63 12.96
C ILE A 123 7.74 -3.98 14.28
N LYS A 124 8.73 -3.50 15.04
CA LYS A 124 8.54 -2.79 16.31
C LYS A 124 7.92 -1.40 16.10
N CYS A 125 7.27 -0.89 17.13
CA CYS A 125 6.84 0.50 17.18
C CYS A 125 8.07 1.40 17.21
N HIS A 126 8.09 2.41 16.34
CA HIS A 126 9.08 3.48 16.38
C HIS A 126 8.37 4.79 16.73
N LYS A 127 9.12 5.85 17.05
CA LYS A 127 8.54 7.13 17.52
C LYS A 127 7.46 7.71 16.59
N GLU A 128 7.57 7.45 15.29
CA GLU A 128 6.64 7.94 14.26
C GLU A 128 5.40 7.05 14.07
N TRP A 129 5.31 5.90 14.74
CA TRP A 129 4.17 4.99 14.59
C TRP A 129 2.98 5.48 15.41
N THR A 130 1.89 5.82 14.72
CA THR A 130 0.63 6.31 15.30
C THR A 130 -0.54 5.34 15.12
N GLY A 131 -0.31 4.21 14.45
CA GLY A 131 -1.31 3.17 14.22
C GLY A 131 -1.54 2.26 15.43
N GLU A 132 -2.39 1.25 15.27
CA GLU A 132 -2.61 0.24 16.31
C GLU A 132 -1.30 -0.49 16.67
N SER A 133 -1.21 -0.96 17.92
CA SER A 133 -0.07 -1.74 18.40
C SER A 133 -0.52 -2.87 19.33
N VAL A 134 0.37 -3.82 19.55
CA VAL A 134 0.27 -4.85 20.59
C VAL A 134 1.57 -4.91 21.37
N THR A 135 1.51 -5.27 22.64
CA THR A 135 2.70 -5.67 23.40
C THR A 135 2.98 -7.15 23.18
N HIS A 136 4.24 -7.48 22.98
CA HIS A 136 4.71 -8.86 22.84
C HIS A 136 6.11 -8.96 23.46
N ASP A 137 6.40 -10.05 24.14
CA ASP A 137 7.72 -10.31 24.69
C ASP A 137 8.57 -10.97 23.60
N ASP A 138 9.68 -10.33 23.22
CA ASP A 138 10.62 -10.84 22.20
C ASP A 138 12.06 -10.70 22.71
N ASP A 139 12.74 -9.59 22.41
CA ASP A 139 14.08 -9.32 22.96
C ASP A 139 13.99 -8.78 24.39
N GLU A 140 12.98 -7.95 24.65
CA GLU A 140 12.71 -7.33 25.94
C GLU A 140 11.26 -7.61 26.37
N LEU A 141 10.98 -7.45 27.67
CA LEU A 141 9.62 -7.58 28.18
C LEU A 141 8.74 -6.43 27.66
N GLN A 142 7.56 -6.78 27.17
CA GLN A 142 6.50 -5.87 26.74
C GLN A 142 6.94 -4.91 25.62
N GLU A 143 7.72 -5.40 24.66
CA GLU A 143 8.05 -4.62 23.49
C GLU A 143 6.80 -4.28 22.67
N CYS A 144 6.76 -3.04 22.17
CA CYS A 144 5.67 -2.58 21.31
C CYS A 144 5.91 -3.03 19.88
N PHE A 145 4.93 -3.72 19.31
CA PHE A 145 4.90 -4.10 17.89
C PHE A 145 3.71 -3.47 17.19
N ARG A 146 3.92 -3.12 15.92
CA ARG A 146 2.87 -2.57 15.05
C ARG A 146 1.78 -3.62 14.82
N LYS A 147 0.53 -3.18 14.80
CA LYS A 147 -0.65 -3.99 14.47
C LYS A 147 -1.29 -3.49 13.20
N TYR A 148 -1.67 -4.45 12.35
CA TYR A 148 -2.24 -4.20 11.04
C TYR A 148 -3.61 -4.85 10.92
N LYS A 149 -4.48 -4.18 10.17
CA LYS A 149 -5.81 -4.70 9.85
C LYS A 149 -5.77 -5.89 8.89
N ASP A 150 -4.74 -5.96 8.06
CA ASP A 150 -4.54 -6.96 7.01
C ASP A 150 -3.04 -7.20 6.82
N ALA A 151 -2.65 -8.44 6.54
CA ALA A 151 -1.26 -8.83 6.30
C ALA A 151 -0.57 -7.97 5.24
N LYS A 152 -1.28 -7.54 4.17
CA LYS A 152 -0.68 -6.71 3.11
C LYS A 152 -0.03 -5.43 3.64
N TYR A 153 -0.56 -4.85 4.72
CA TYR A 153 0.02 -3.65 5.33
C TYR A 153 1.32 -3.96 6.07
N SER A 154 1.47 -5.17 6.64
CA SER A 154 2.74 -5.62 7.21
C SER A 154 3.79 -5.85 6.13
N PHE A 155 3.41 -6.41 4.98
CA PHE A 155 4.30 -6.58 3.82
C PHE A 155 4.73 -5.22 3.26
N ARG A 156 3.78 -4.30 3.11
CA ARG A 156 4.06 -2.91 2.71
C ARG A 156 5.02 -2.22 3.66
N ASP A 157 4.76 -2.29 4.96
CA ASP A 157 5.59 -1.62 5.96
C ASP A 157 7.00 -2.22 6.00
N HIS A 158 7.13 -3.53 5.78
CA HIS A 158 8.43 -4.17 5.58
C HIS A 158 9.17 -3.61 4.35
N SER A 159 8.47 -3.44 3.22
CA SER A 159 9.08 -2.84 2.03
C SER A 159 9.51 -1.39 2.25
N LEU A 160 8.68 -0.59 2.93
CA LEU A 160 9.01 0.78 3.30
C LEU A 160 10.19 0.82 4.27
N PHE A 161 10.24 -0.09 5.23
CA PHE A 161 11.35 -0.22 6.16
C PHE A 161 12.70 -0.44 5.44
N LEU A 162 12.72 -1.32 4.43
CA LEU A 162 13.93 -1.57 3.65
C LEU A 162 14.26 -0.42 2.68
N THR A 163 13.26 0.16 2.02
CA THR A 163 13.48 1.23 1.02
C THR A 163 13.82 2.58 1.62
N GLN A 164 13.33 2.92 2.81
CA GLN A 164 13.51 4.25 3.41
C GLN A 164 14.79 4.37 4.24
N ARG A 165 15.39 3.25 4.66
CA ARG A 165 16.58 3.26 5.52
C ARG A 165 17.85 3.19 4.68
N SER A 166 18.73 4.18 4.89
CA SER A 166 19.99 4.34 4.16
C SER A 166 20.87 3.08 4.20
N ARG A 167 20.89 2.36 5.32
CA ARG A 167 21.69 1.14 5.52
C ARG A 167 21.39 0.00 4.55
N TYR A 168 20.20 -0.01 3.93
CA TYR A 168 19.78 -1.05 2.98
C TYR A 168 19.92 -0.62 1.51
N GLN A 169 20.29 0.63 1.20
CA GLN A 169 20.26 1.16 -0.17
C GLN A 169 21.16 0.41 -1.15
N ASP A 170 22.27 -0.15 -0.68
CA ASP A 170 23.17 -0.95 -1.52
C ASP A 170 22.52 -2.24 -2.03
N LEU A 171 21.50 -2.78 -1.33
CA LEU A 171 20.73 -3.95 -1.79
C LEU A 171 20.01 -3.67 -3.10
N PHE A 172 19.48 -2.46 -3.26
CA PHE A 172 18.71 -2.05 -4.44
C PHE A 172 19.59 -1.81 -5.68
N LYS A 173 20.92 -1.87 -5.54
CA LYS A 173 21.87 -1.86 -6.67
C LYS A 173 22.10 -3.27 -7.23
N LEU A 174 21.71 -4.31 -6.49
CA LEU A 174 21.81 -5.69 -6.94
C LEU A 174 20.78 -5.96 -8.04
N LYS A 175 20.96 -7.06 -8.78
CA LYS A 175 19.93 -7.52 -9.70
C LYS A 175 18.68 -7.90 -8.90
N LYS A 176 17.50 -7.65 -9.49
CA LYS A 176 16.20 -7.89 -8.86
C LYS A 176 15.89 -9.38 -8.61
N ASP A 177 16.66 -10.28 -9.20
CA ASP A 177 16.60 -11.73 -9.01
C ASP A 177 17.80 -12.28 -8.23
N ASP A 178 18.71 -11.43 -7.74
CA ASP A 178 19.89 -11.86 -6.97
C ASP A 178 19.54 -12.05 -5.48
N TYR A 179 18.65 -13.01 -5.19
CA TYR A 179 18.25 -13.29 -3.81
C TYR A 179 19.43 -13.72 -2.93
N LYS A 180 20.49 -14.32 -3.49
CA LYS A 180 21.70 -14.70 -2.74
C LYS A 180 22.49 -13.48 -2.28
N GLY A 181 22.66 -12.50 -3.17
CA GLY A 181 23.24 -11.20 -2.85
C GLY A 181 22.38 -10.46 -1.81
N TRP A 182 21.06 -10.47 -1.99
CA TRP A 182 20.12 -9.87 -1.05
C TRP A 182 20.20 -10.48 0.36
N ALA A 183 20.17 -11.81 0.49
CA ALA A 183 20.24 -12.49 1.77
C ALA A 183 21.53 -12.15 2.55
N LYS A 184 22.68 -12.14 1.85
CA LYS A 184 23.97 -11.74 2.44
C LYS A 184 24.00 -10.26 2.80
N GLY A 185 23.47 -9.41 1.92
CA GLY A 185 23.43 -7.97 2.10
C GLY A 185 22.49 -7.55 3.23
N LEU A 186 21.35 -8.21 3.43
CA LEU A 186 20.42 -7.96 4.55
C LEU A 186 21.11 -8.17 5.89
N ARG A 187 21.84 -9.29 6.05
CA ARG A 187 22.65 -9.53 7.25
C ARG A 187 23.75 -8.50 7.39
N LYS A 188 24.54 -8.24 6.34
CA LYS A 188 25.63 -7.25 6.36
C LYS A 188 25.13 -5.85 6.74
N ALA A 189 23.96 -5.49 6.21
CA ALA A 189 23.28 -4.25 6.52
C ALA A 189 22.71 -4.25 7.93
N GLY A 190 22.65 -5.38 8.63
CA GLY A 190 22.24 -5.54 10.02
C GLY A 190 20.73 -5.62 10.23
N TYR A 191 20.03 -6.30 9.31
CA TYR A 191 18.66 -6.76 9.53
C TYR A 191 18.58 -7.82 10.63
N ALA A 192 19.52 -8.76 10.65
CA ALA A 192 19.63 -9.82 11.65
C ALA A 192 21.08 -9.96 12.14
N THR A 193 21.24 -10.34 13.41
CA THR A 193 22.56 -10.59 14.02
C THR A 193 23.07 -12.01 13.75
N ASP A 194 22.16 -12.96 13.52
CA ASP A 194 22.48 -14.38 13.28
C ASP A 194 23.45 -14.55 12.09
N PRO A 195 24.63 -15.17 12.29
CA PRO A 195 25.56 -15.49 11.21
C PRO A 195 24.96 -16.36 10.11
N LYS A 196 24.01 -17.23 10.45
CA LYS A 196 23.35 -18.18 9.52
C LYS A 196 22.12 -17.61 8.83
N TYR A 197 21.79 -16.33 9.06
CA TYR A 197 20.60 -15.71 8.47
C TYR A 197 20.56 -15.80 6.94
N PRO A 198 21.66 -15.53 6.20
CA PRO A 198 21.66 -15.66 4.74
C PRO A 198 21.36 -17.09 4.28
N GLU A 199 21.97 -18.10 4.92
CA GLU A 199 21.80 -19.51 4.58
C GLU A 199 20.38 -19.99 4.88
N LYS A 200 19.77 -19.49 5.96
CA LYS A 200 18.35 -19.75 6.27
C LYS A 200 17.43 -19.23 5.18
N LEU A 201 17.61 -17.97 4.76
CA LEU A 201 16.80 -17.39 3.68
C LEU A 201 17.01 -18.12 2.36
N ILE A 202 18.26 -18.33 1.94
CA ILE A 202 18.61 -19.05 0.72
C ILE A 202 18.00 -20.46 0.74
N GLY A 203 18.12 -21.17 1.88
CA GLY A 203 17.56 -22.50 2.04
C GLY A 203 16.03 -22.54 1.95
N ILE A 204 15.32 -21.53 2.46
CA ILE A 204 13.86 -21.41 2.29
C ILE A 204 13.53 -21.13 0.82
N ILE A 205 14.21 -20.18 0.18
CA ILE A 205 13.98 -19.81 -1.22
C ILE A 205 14.17 -21.02 -2.13
N GLU A 206 15.29 -21.74 -1.99
CA GLU A 206 15.60 -22.88 -2.85
C GLU A 206 14.68 -24.08 -2.56
N ARG A 207 14.34 -24.35 -1.29
CA ARG A 207 13.46 -25.48 -0.93
C ARG A 207 12.04 -25.31 -1.49
N TYR A 208 11.51 -24.09 -1.47
CA TYR A 208 10.16 -23.80 -1.92
C TYR A 208 10.11 -23.12 -3.29
N ASN A 209 11.24 -23.05 -4.00
CA ASN A 209 11.37 -22.47 -5.35
C ASN A 209 10.79 -21.03 -5.44
N LEU A 210 11.05 -20.20 -4.43
CA LEU A 210 10.44 -18.87 -4.32
C LEU A 210 10.99 -17.89 -5.38
N ASP A 211 12.17 -18.14 -5.94
CA ASP A 211 12.75 -17.33 -7.03
C ASP A 211 11.96 -17.46 -8.35
N ALA A 212 11.07 -18.44 -8.47
CA ALA A 212 10.10 -18.50 -9.56
C ALA A 212 9.19 -17.26 -9.59
N PHE A 213 8.85 -16.69 -8.43
CA PHE A 213 8.05 -15.47 -8.35
C PHE A 213 8.84 -14.24 -8.83
N ASP A 214 10.14 -14.16 -8.54
CA ASP A 214 11.01 -13.11 -9.07
C ASP A 214 11.05 -13.15 -10.60
N LYS A 215 11.25 -14.35 -11.16
CA LYS A 215 11.25 -14.59 -12.60
C LYS A 215 9.90 -14.26 -13.24
N GLN A 216 8.79 -14.59 -12.57
CA GLN A 216 7.46 -14.23 -13.04
C GLN A 216 7.31 -12.70 -13.14
N VAL A 217 7.75 -11.97 -12.12
CA VAL A 217 7.71 -10.50 -12.12
C VAL A 217 8.59 -9.91 -13.23
N LEU A 218 9.82 -10.42 -13.41
CA LEU A 218 10.76 -9.91 -14.41
C LEU A 218 10.46 -10.34 -15.85
N GLY A 219 9.85 -11.51 -16.03
CA GLY A 219 9.53 -12.11 -17.33
C GLY A 219 8.14 -11.77 -17.87
N SER A 220 7.28 -11.16 -17.06
CA SER A 220 5.97 -10.67 -17.51
C SER A 220 6.14 -9.58 -18.58
N LYS A 221 5.98 -9.94 -19.86
CA LYS A 221 6.11 -9.04 -21.03
C LYS A 221 5.11 -7.86 -21.06
N ALA A 222 4.22 -7.74 -20.08
CA ALA A 222 3.37 -6.56 -19.96
C ALA A 222 4.25 -5.41 -19.48
N SER A 223 4.72 -4.56 -20.40
CA SER A 223 5.32 -3.28 -20.05
C SER A 223 4.27 -2.51 -19.26
N PRO A 224 4.46 -2.29 -17.95
CA PRO A 224 3.41 -1.69 -17.14
C PRO A 224 3.23 -0.25 -17.64
N MET A 225 2.01 0.09 -18.07
CA MET A 225 1.68 1.36 -18.70
C MET A 225 1.81 2.45 -17.65
N ARG A 226 2.97 3.10 -17.57
CA ARG A 226 3.10 4.28 -16.71
C ARG A 226 2.15 5.37 -17.22
N PRO A 227 1.17 5.83 -16.42
CA PRO A 227 0.34 6.96 -16.81
C PRO A 227 1.25 8.18 -16.99
N ASP A 228 1.07 8.86 -18.11
CA ASP A 228 1.75 10.11 -18.40
C ASP A 228 1.20 11.20 -17.47
N ASN A 229 2.06 11.73 -16.59
CA ASN A 229 1.69 12.77 -15.62
C ASN A 229 1.22 14.09 -16.26
N SER A 230 1.36 14.26 -17.58
CA SER A 230 0.87 15.44 -18.31
C SER A 230 -0.58 15.32 -18.80
N LYS A 231 -1.18 14.13 -18.75
CA LYS A 231 -2.53 13.87 -19.27
C LYS A 231 -3.44 13.27 -18.22
N ILE A 232 -4.72 13.63 -18.29
CA ILE A 232 -5.71 12.97 -17.48
C ILE A 232 -5.94 11.56 -18.04
N VAL A 233 -5.46 10.53 -17.34
CA VAL A 233 -5.61 9.12 -17.71
C VAL A 233 -6.52 8.44 -16.71
N THR A 234 -7.58 7.82 -17.22
CA THR A 234 -8.56 7.08 -16.43
C THR A 234 -8.64 5.63 -16.86
N HIS A 235 -9.05 4.75 -15.95
CA HIS A 235 -9.37 3.35 -16.22
C HIS A 235 -10.82 3.05 -15.82
N THR A 236 -11.60 2.46 -16.72
CA THR A 236 -12.95 1.98 -16.40
C THR A 236 -12.87 0.55 -15.91
N VAL A 237 -13.27 0.34 -14.65
CA VAL A 237 -13.26 -0.97 -13.99
C VAL A 237 -14.06 -1.97 -14.81
N SER A 238 -13.40 -3.02 -15.26
CA SER A 238 -13.96 -4.12 -16.04
C SER A 238 -14.21 -5.34 -15.15
N ARG A 239 -14.96 -6.33 -15.66
CA ARG A 239 -15.15 -7.59 -14.94
C ARG A 239 -13.80 -8.25 -14.65
N GLY A 240 -13.57 -8.60 -13.38
CA GLY A 240 -12.32 -9.19 -12.92
C GLY A 240 -11.23 -8.17 -12.55
N ASP A 241 -11.49 -6.86 -12.73
CA ASP A 241 -10.60 -5.85 -12.22
C ASP A 241 -10.73 -5.73 -10.70
N THR A 242 -9.58 -5.51 -10.07
CA THR A 242 -9.42 -5.10 -8.69
C THR A 242 -8.59 -3.82 -8.68
N LEU A 243 -8.61 -3.03 -7.61
CA LEU A 243 -7.67 -1.88 -7.50
C LEU A 243 -6.24 -2.33 -7.74
N TYR A 244 -5.95 -3.55 -7.33
CA TYR A 244 -4.71 -4.23 -7.53
C TYR A 244 -4.35 -4.51 -9.00
N SER A 245 -5.22 -5.19 -9.77
CA SER A 245 -4.94 -5.49 -11.19
C SER A 245 -4.76 -4.21 -12.01
N ILE A 246 -5.47 -3.15 -11.62
CA ILE A 246 -5.38 -1.81 -12.21
C ILE A 246 -4.06 -1.14 -11.83
N ALA A 247 -3.76 -1.05 -10.53
CA ALA A 247 -2.51 -0.49 -10.00
C ALA A 247 -1.27 -1.15 -10.64
N ARG A 248 -1.25 -2.49 -10.72
CA ARG A 248 -0.20 -3.27 -11.41
C ARG A 248 -0.11 -2.92 -12.89
N ARG A 249 -1.24 -2.88 -13.60
CA ARG A 249 -1.29 -2.55 -15.03
C ARG A 249 -0.69 -1.17 -15.31
N PHE A 250 -0.94 -0.22 -14.40
CA PHE A 250 -0.55 1.17 -14.57
C PHE A 250 0.70 1.59 -13.77
N ASN A 251 1.41 0.66 -13.14
CA ASN A 251 2.61 0.94 -12.36
C ASN A 251 2.43 2.04 -11.28
N ILE A 252 1.28 2.05 -10.62
CA ILE A 252 1.00 2.92 -9.47
C ILE A 252 0.67 2.02 -8.27
N THR A 253 0.77 2.55 -7.06
CA THR A 253 0.38 1.77 -5.87
C THR A 253 -1.14 1.76 -5.71
N VAL A 254 -1.69 0.75 -5.04
CA VAL A 254 -3.12 0.75 -4.67
C VAL A 254 -3.45 1.97 -3.82
N ASP A 255 -2.59 2.33 -2.86
CA ASP A 255 -2.81 3.52 -2.01
C ASP A 255 -2.80 4.81 -2.83
N THR A 256 -1.89 4.94 -3.79
CA THR A 256 -1.82 6.06 -4.74
C THR A 256 -3.07 6.10 -5.61
N LEU A 257 -3.51 4.95 -6.13
CA LEU A 257 -4.75 4.84 -6.89
C LEU A 257 -5.96 5.23 -6.03
N LYS A 258 -5.99 4.84 -4.76
CA LYS A 258 -7.04 5.20 -3.81
C LYS A 258 -7.04 6.69 -3.52
N GLU A 259 -5.86 7.26 -3.25
CA GLU A 259 -5.66 8.68 -3.01
C GLU A 259 -6.19 9.51 -4.19
N TYR A 260 -5.83 9.14 -5.42
CA TYR A 260 -6.29 9.82 -6.64
C TYR A 260 -7.81 9.77 -6.83
N ASN A 261 -8.47 8.80 -6.22
CA ASN A 261 -9.89 8.53 -6.37
C ASN A 261 -10.72 8.75 -5.11
N GLY A 262 -10.11 9.25 -4.02
CA GLY A 262 -10.77 9.42 -2.73
C GLY A 262 -11.36 8.12 -2.17
N LEU A 263 -10.71 6.99 -2.41
CA LEU A 263 -11.21 5.68 -1.97
C LEU A 263 -10.72 5.35 -0.56
N GLU A 264 -11.65 5.20 0.36
CA GLU A 264 -11.34 4.77 1.74
C GLU A 264 -11.12 3.25 1.84
N SER A 265 -11.61 2.49 0.86
CA SER A 265 -11.55 1.02 0.83
C SER A 265 -11.10 0.50 -0.53
N ASP A 266 -10.93 -0.81 -0.63
CA ASP A 266 -10.50 -1.46 -1.87
C ASP A 266 -11.69 -1.90 -2.74
N ALA A 267 -12.92 -1.60 -2.30
CA ALA A 267 -14.13 -1.90 -3.03
C ALA A 267 -14.24 -0.99 -4.26
N ILE A 268 -14.41 -1.63 -5.42
CA ILE A 268 -14.69 -0.96 -6.69
C ILE A 268 -15.83 -1.67 -7.42
N SER A 269 -16.60 -0.91 -8.18
CA SER A 269 -17.72 -1.43 -8.96
C SER A 269 -17.37 -1.51 -10.44
N ILE A 270 -17.84 -2.54 -11.14
CA ILE A 270 -17.73 -2.62 -12.60
C ILE A 270 -18.37 -1.36 -13.22
N GLY A 271 -17.66 -0.72 -14.14
CA GLY A 271 -18.05 0.54 -14.76
C GLY A 271 -17.58 1.80 -14.01
N GLN A 272 -17.05 1.67 -12.79
CA GLN A 272 -16.45 2.79 -12.06
C GLN A 272 -15.23 3.32 -12.84
N VAL A 273 -15.12 4.64 -12.94
CA VAL A 273 -13.96 5.30 -13.57
C VAL A 273 -12.96 5.65 -12.48
N LEU A 274 -11.71 5.21 -12.64
CA LEU A 274 -10.61 5.51 -11.74
C LEU A 274 -9.57 6.39 -12.40
N TYR A 275 -9.17 7.47 -11.73
CA TYR A 275 -8.04 8.33 -12.09
C TYR A 275 -6.71 7.65 -11.77
N LEU A 276 -5.77 7.70 -12.73
CA LEU A 276 -4.46 7.05 -12.60
C LEU A 276 -3.31 8.05 -12.29
N HIS A 277 -3.64 9.32 -12.13
CA HIS A 277 -2.74 10.41 -11.70
C HIS A 277 -3.52 11.34 -10.74
N PRO A 278 -2.85 12.25 -10.03
CA PRO A 278 -3.54 13.20 -9.16
C PRO A 278 -4.51 14.07 -9.97
N VAL A 279 -5.76 14.15 -9.53
CA VAL A 279 -6.66 15.21 -9.98
C VAL A 279 -6.35 16.41 -9.10
N LYS A 280 -5.74 17.47 -9.66
CA LYS A 280 -5.56 18.72 -8.91
C LYS A 280 -6.95 19.23 -8.52
N ASN A 281 -7.30 19.10 -7.25
CA ASN A 281 -8.36 19.88 -6.66
C ASN A 281 -7.86 21.32 -6.55
N GLN A 282 -8.36 22.21 -7.41
CA GLN A 282 -8.35 23.65 -7.15
C GLN A 282 -9.44 23.99 -6.13
#